data_AF-A0A9W7EFR5-F1
#
_entry.id   AF-A0A9W7EFR5-F1
#
_cell.length_a   1.000
_cell.length_b   1.000
_cell.length_c   1.000
_cell.angle_alpha   90.00
_cell.angle_beta   90.00
_cell.angle_gamma   90.00
#
_symmetry.space_group_name_H-M   'P 1'
#
loop_
_entity.id
_entity.type
_entity.pdbx_description
1 polymer ?
#
loop_
_entity_poly.entity_id
_entity_poly.type
_entity_poly.pdbx_seq_one_letter_code
_entity_poly.pdbx_strand_id
1 'polypeptide(L)'
;MFVHKRPLSVLLLLLIAFLPHAAPYEWMSALKLPSFNMDNVKNKMDVKKQFGDKKLVVITGTSSGMGRKAAKALLRTGDYHVIGAVRDLDKMDVVAGLDDFDRSSFTPMHLDLNSFSSVHSFVDELFEFKKTKPVDRLVCNAGIYQPSLPHAKWSEDGHEQTMQTNFLSHFLLISKLIADMSESDDARVVTVGSVTGNDNTVGGGGVYPVADLKDLDGLKAGFSNPISMLDGYNFIGAKAYKDSKLVLMMTANMLHDRYHKATGISFSSIYPGCIAESPLFREKRPWFRKYFPVFMKFVTGGFVGEEEAGQRLFQVCHDPRCVKSGVYWSWNGGPREGRGAEALEKGGQIIGAGGAGGGWDSIFENEQSDKVKDIETTFNLFKYATEVTGAEWSEVSVAKSPCPTLKVVGLVTAAINAKEEAKRMKPEPGMVGAIDLKAKAANNFDFITQGTVVKAVKAVQDKFLGDLPEDAVKGSYQSERNVDDAVEHNVSVSPSLEDTETMKRRLNDLIEKGELNCTDNPELCGL
;
A
#
# COMPACT_ATOMS: atom_id res chain seq x y z
N MET A 1 -31.75 -48.88 -57.86
CA MET A 1 -32.59 -48.58 -56.69
C MET A 1 -32.42 -49.74 -55.70
N PHE A 2 -32.09 -49.42 -54.44
CA PHE A 2 -31.96 -50.31 -53.27
C PHE A 2 -30.74 -51.24 -53.09
N VAL A 3 -29.83 -50.72 -52.26
CA VAL A 3 -28.95 -51.40 -51.30
C VAL A 3 -29.79 -51.98 -50.15
N HIS A 4 -29.54 -53.20 -49.65
CA HIS A 4 -29.48 -53.51 -48.19
C HIS A 4 -29.09 -54.95 -47.81
N LYS A 5 -28.00 -55.02 -47.01
CA LYS A 5 -27.76 -55.78 -45.76
C LYS A 5 -27.90 -57.31 -45.71
N ARG A 6 -26.76 -57.97 -45.46
CA ARG A 6 -26.63 -59.19 -44.63
C ARG A 6 -25.62 -58.95 -43.49
N PRO A 7 -25.75 -59.64 -42.34
CA PRO A 7 -25.44 -59.04 -41.03
C PRO A 7 -24.03 -59.35 -40.53
N LEU A 8 -23.36 -58.30 -40.04
CA LEU A 8 -22.03 -58.34 -39.40
C LEU A 8 -22.06 -58.88 -37.96
N SER A 9 -23.22 -59.28 -37.45
CA SER A 9 -23.45 -59.58 -36.03
C SER A 9 -23.13 -61.02 -35.61
N VAL A 10 -22.93 -61.97 -36.54
CA VAL A 10 -22.64 -63.38 -36.18
C VAL A 10 -21.13 -63.63 -36.01
N LEU A 11 -20.27 -62.87 -36.69
CA LEU A 11 -18.82 -63.07 -36.62
C LEU A 11 -18.19 -62.50 -35.33
N LEU A 12 -18.79 -61.46 -34.74
CA LEU A 12 -18.28 -60.83 -33.51
C LEU A 12 -18.64 -61.63 -32.24
N LEU A 13 -19.76 -62.36 -32.26
CA LEU A 13 -20.19 -63.21 -31.14
C LEU A 13 -19.35 -64.49 -31.00
N LEU A 14 -18.80 -65.02 -32.09
CA LEU A 14 -17.94 -66.21 -32.08
C LEU A 14 -16.51 -65.93 -31.59
N LEU A 15 -16.04 -64.68 -31.66
CA LEU A 15 -14.72 -64.28 -31.15
C LEU A 15 -14.67 -64.15 -29.62
N ILE A 16 -15.82 -63.99 -28.95
CA ILE A 16 -15.90 -63.84 -27.49
C ILE A 16 -15.91 -65.20 -26.78
N ALA A 17 -16.26 -66.29 -27.48
CA ALA A 17 -16.39 -67.63 -26.89
C ALA A 17 -15.05 -68.39 -26.70
N PHE A 18 -13.93 -67.88 -27.22
CA PHE A 18 -12.61 -68.55 -27.17
C PHE A 18 -11.55 -67.84 -26.33
N LEU A 19 -11.92 -66.82 -25.54
CA LEU A 19 -10.99 -66.20 -24.60
C LEU A 19 -10.89 -67.04 -23.31
N PRO A 20 -9.69 -67.51 -22.92
CA PRO A 20 -9.52 -68.33 -21.73
C PRO A 20 -9.99 -67.56 -20.48
N HIS A 21 -10.99 -68.13 -19.83
CA HIS A 21 -11.55 -67.66 -18.57
C HIS A 21 -10.55 -67.88 -17.44
N ALA A 22 -9.63 -66.93 -17.23
CA ALA A 22 -8.97 -66.59 -15.96
C ALA A 22 -7.65 -65.85 -16.24
N ALA A 23 -7.73 -64.57 -16.65
CA ALA A 23 -6.59 -63.64 -16.67
C ALA A 23 -6.90 -62.15 -17.04
N PRO A 24 -8.11 -61.70 -17.46
CA PRO A 24 -8.22 -60.31 -17.93
C PRO A 24 -8.43 -59.26 -16.82
N TYR A 25 -8.27 -59.58 -15.53
CA TYR A 25 -8.73 -58.71 -14.44
C TYR A 25 -7.70 -58.43 -13.33
N GLU A 26 -6.51 -59.03 -13.35
CA GLU A 26 -5.45 -58.74 -12.36
C GLU A 26 -4.94 -57.29 -12.45
N TRP A 27 -5.04 -56.66 -13.61
CA TRP A 27 -4.71 -55.23 -13.76
C TRP A 27 -5.72 -54.31 -13.06
N MET A 28 -6.97 -54.76 -12.85
CA MET A 28 -8.01 -53.98 -12.16
C MET A 28 -7.84 -53.98 -10.65
N SER A 29 -7.24 -55.03 -10.07
CA SER A 29 -6.91 -55.06 -8.63
C SER A 29 -5.70 -54.18 -8.28
N ALA A 30 -4.86 -53.84 -9.27
CA ALA A 30 -3.74 -52.92 -9.15
C ALA A 30 -4.12 -51.44 -9.38
N LEU A 31 -5.32 -51.16 -9.90
CA LEU A 31 -5.88 -49.82 -9.98
C LEU A 31 -6.30 -49.36 -8.59
N LYS A 32 -5.38 -48.68 -7.89
CA LYS A 32 -5.75 -47.79 -6.77
C LYS A 32 -6.67 -46.72 -7.34
N LEU A 33 -7.98 -46.95 -7.24
CA LEU A 33 -8.98 -45.89 -7.43
C LEU A 33 -8.53 -44.71 -6.55
N PRO A 34 -8.41 -43.48 -7.10
CA PRO A 34 -8.07 -42.34 -6.27
C PRO A 34 -9.11 -42.32 -5.15
N SER A 35 -8.64 -42.34 -3.89
CA SER A 35 -9.52 -42.25 -2.74
C SER A 35 -10.39 -41.01 -2.94
N PHE A 36 -11.67 -41.22 -3.25
CA PHE A 36 -12.63 -40.12 -3.35
C PHE A 36 -12.68 -39.51 -1.97
N ASN A 37 -12.04 -38.35 -1.81
CA ASN A 37 -12.10 -37.61 -0.56
C ASN A 37 -13.51 -37.02 -0.47
N MET A 38 -14.40 -37.78 0.16
CA MET A 38 -15.82 -37.48 0.29
C MET A 38 -16.03 -36.19 1.11
N ASP A 39 -15.08 -35.84 1.98
CA ASP A 39 -15.07 -34.60 2.76
C ASP A 39 -14.84 -33.38 1.85
N ASN A 40 -13.93 -33.47 0.88
CA ASN A 40 -13.71 -32.41 -0.11
C ASN A 40 -14.93 -32.19 -1.00
N VAL A 41 -15.62 -33.26 -1.39
CA VAL A 41 -16.85 -33.17 -2.21
C VAL A 41 -17.98 -32.54 -1.40
N LYS A 42 -18.16 -32.97 -0.15
CA LYS A 42 -19.16 -32.42 0.77
C LYS A 42 -18.91 -30.94 1.05
N ASN A 43 -17.67 -30.53 1.32
CA ASN A 43 -17.31 -29.13 1.52
C ASN A 43 -17.64 -28.27 0.29
N LYS A 44 -17.34 -28.74 -0.93
CA LYS A 44 -17.69 -28.01 -2.16
C LYS A 44 -19.20 -27.86 -2.34
N MET A 45 -19.98 -28.90 -2.04
CA MET A 45 -21.44 -28.83 -2.11
C MET A 45 -22.02 -27.85 -1.07
N ASP A 46 -21.50 -27.89 0.16
CA ASP A 46 -21.93 -26.98 1.23
C ASP A 46 -21.61 -25.51 0.90
N VAL A 47 -20.39 -25.24 0.40
CA VAL A 47 -19.97 -23.90 -0.03
C VAL A 47 -20.88 -23.38 -1.14
N LYS A 48 -21.18 -24.22 -2.15
CA LYS A 48 -22.09 -23.85 -3.24
C LYS A 48 -23.51 -23.61 -2.75
N LYS A 49 -23.98 -24.37 -1.75
CA LYS A 49 -25.30 -24.17 -1.15
C LYS A 49 -25.39 -22.86 -0.37
N GLN A 50 -24.33 -22.50 0.35
CA GLN A 50 -24.28 -21.32 1.21
C GLN A 50 -24.06 -20.03 0.42
N PHE A 51 -23.09 -20.02 -0.50
CA PHE A 51 -22.67 -18.80 -1.20
C PHE A 51 -23.13 -18.75 -2.66
N GLY A 52 -23.50 -19.87 -3.28
CA GLY A 52 -23.70 -19.94 -4.73
C GLY A 52 -22.44 -19.49 -5.47
N ASP A 53 -22.62 -18.60 -6.45
CA ASP A 53 -21.54 -17.98 -7.22
C ASP A 53 -21.09 -16.63 -6.64
N LYS A 54 -21.64 -16.22 -5.47
CA LYS A 54 -21.35 -14.91 -4.87
C LYS A 54 -19.89 -14.80 -4.43
N LYS A 55 -19.33 -13.61 -4.57
CA LYS A 55 -18.03 -13.21 -4.01
C LYS A 55 -18.16 -12.92 -2.52
N LEU A 56 -17.21 -13.38 -1.71
CA LEU A 56 -17.20 -13.15 -0.26
C LEU A 56 -16.46 -11.85 0.06
N VAL A 57 -17.12 -10.94 0.78
CA VAL A 57 -16.59 -9.62 1.13
C VAL A 57 -16.59 -9.45 2.64
N VAL A 58 -15.45 -9.05 3.19
CA VAL A 58 -15.33 -8.62 4.60
C VAL A 58 -15.20 -7.11 4.63
N ILE A 59 -16.09 -6.43 5.37
CA ILE A 59 -16.02 -4.98 5.59
C ILE A 59 -15.98 -4.72 7.09
N THR A 60 -14.93 -4.04 7.56
CA THR A 60 -14.86 -3.59 8.94
C THR A 60 -15.68 -2.31 9.12
N GLY A 61 -16.52 -2.24 10.16
CA GLY A 61 -17.27 -1.03 10.50
C GLY A 61 -18.49 -0.76 9.61
N THR A 62 -19.39 -1.74 9.46
CA THR A 62 -20.63 -1.63 8.66
C THR A 62 -21.85 -1.10 9.42
N SER A 63 -21.74 -0.84 10.73
CA SER A 63 -22.88 -0.38 11.55
C SER A 63 -23.19 1.11 11.44
N SER A 64 -22.43 1.88 10.65
CA SER A 64 -22.68 3.32 10.40
C SER A 64 -21.89 3.84 9.20
N GLY A 65 -22.22 5.05 8.75
CA GLY A 65 -21.44 5.81 7.78
C GLY A 65 -21.24 5.10 6.44
N MET A 66 -20.11 5.38 5.81
CA MET A 66 -19.75 4.85 4.49
C MET A 66 -19.74 3.31 4.43
N GLY A 67 -19.25 2.63 5.47
CA GLY A 67 -19.23 1.16 5.50
C GLY A 67 -20.62 0.53 5.40
N ARG A 68 -21.61 1.09 6.11
CA ARG A 68 -23.03 0.68 6.02
C ARG A 68 -23.55 0.83 4.59
N LYS A 69 -23.29 1.98 3.98
CA LYS A 69 -23.76 2.33 2.63
C LYS A 69 -23.11 1.46 1.55
N ALA A 70 -21.82 1.19 1.66
CA ALA A 70 -21.11 0.27 0.77
C ALA A 70 -21.62 -1.17 0.88
N ALA A 71 -21.86 -1.66 2.11
CA ALA A 71 -22.46 -2.98 2.32
C ALA A 71 -23.83 -3.10 1.66
N LYS A 72 -24.70 -2.09 1.83
CA LYS A 72 -26.00 -2.03 1.16
C LYS A 72 -25.88 -2.09 -0.36
N ALA A 73 -24.96 -1.33 -0.95
CA ALA A 73 -24.75 -1.29 -2.38
C ALA A 73 -24.25 -2.63 -2.95
N LEU A 74 -23.30 -3.29 -2.26
CA LEU A 74 -22.82 -4.63 -2.63
C LEU A 74 -23.93 -5.68 -2.57
N LEU A 75 -24.72 -5.70 -1.50
CA LEU A 75 -25.83 -6.65 -1.36
C LEU A 75 -26.88 -6.49 -2.47
N ARG A 76 -27.12 -5.26 -2.92
CA ARG A 76 -28.08 -4.97 -3.99
C ARG A 76 -27.67 -5.50 -5.36
N THR A 77 -26.40 -5.81 -5.62
CA THR A 77 -25.99 -6.39 -6.90
C THR A 77 -26.41 -7.86 -7.01
N GLY A 78 -26.54 -8.56 -5.87
CA GLY A 78 -26.80 -10.00 -5.82
C GLY A 78 -25.54 -10.87 -6.02
N ASP A 79 -24.39 -10.26 -6.32
CA ASP A 79 -23.13 -10.95 -6.61
C ASP A 79 -22.26 -11.19 -5.37
N TYR A 80 -22.67 -10.68 -4.21
CA TYR A 80 -21.84 -10.66 -3.01
C TYR A 80 -22.51 -11.28 -1.81
N HIS A 81 -21.71 -11.99 -1.02
CA HIS A 81 -22.00 -12.29 0.38
C HIS A 81 -21.16 -11.35 1.24
N VAL A 82 -21.80 -10.53 2.07
CA VAL A 82 -21.12 -9.51 2.87
C VAL A 82 -21.04 -9.93 4.34
N ILE A 83 -19.83 -10.04 4.84
CA ILE A 83 -19.52 -10.14 6.27
C ILE A 83 -19.42 -8.72 6.84
N GLY A 84 -20.39 -8.35 7.67
CA GLY A 84 -20.38 -7.10 8.41
C GLY A 84 -19.61 -7.24 9.71
N ALA A 85 -18.31 -6.94 9.70
CA ALA A 85 -17.44 -7.08 10.86
C ALA A 85 -17.56 -5.84 11.76
N VAL A 86 -18.17 -5.99 12.93
CA VAL A 86 -18.54 -4.86 13.83
C VAL A 86 -18.31 -5.20 15.29
N ARG A 87 -18.06 -4.18 16.11
CA ARG A 87 -17.95 -4.33 17.57
C ARG A 87 -19.30 -4.58 18.26
N ASP A 88 -20.39 -4.05 17.70
CA ASP A 88 -21.72 -4.05 18.33
C ASP A 88 -22.70 -4.75 17.39
N LEU A 89 -22.98 -6.02 17.67
CA LEU A 89 -23.87 -6.87 16.87
C LEU A 89 -25.32 -6.43 16.98
N ASP A 90 -25.77 -6.03 18.18
CA ASP A 90 -27.15 -5.56 18.40
C ASP A 90 -27.45 -4.33 17.54
N LYS A 91 -26.52 -3.37 17.53
CA LYS A 91 -26.61 -2.20 16.66
C LYS A 91 -26.61 -2.60 15.19
N MET A 92 -25.78 -3.56 14.80
CA MET A 92 -25.71 -4.02 13.41
C MET A 92 -27.00 -4.73 12.98
N ASP A 93 -27.65 -5.48 13.87
CA ASP A 93 -28.91 -6.13 13.57
C ASP A 93 -30.05 -5.13 13.33
N VAL A 94 -30.11 -4.07 14.15
CA VAL A 94 -31.03 -2.95 13.91
C VAL A 94 -30.74 -2.27 12.57
N VAL A 95 -29.47 -1.99 12.28
CA VAL A 95 -29.06 -1.36 11.01
C VAL A 95 -29.42 -2.22 9.80
N ALA A 96 -29.16 -3.53 9.87
CA ALA A 96 -29.48 -4.48 8.82
C ALA A 96 -30.99 -4.58 8.57
N GLY A 97 -31.81 -4.51 9.63
CA GLY A 97 -33.27 -4.44 9.52
C GLY A 97 -33.74 -3.13 8.88
N LEU A 98 -33.17 -1.98 9.27
CA LEU A 98 -33.54 -0.67 8.71
C LEU A 98 -33.14 -0.50 7.24
N ASP A 99 -32.11 -1.21 6.78
CA ASP A 99 -31.65 -1.16 5.40
C ASP A 99 -32.11 -2.34 4.53
N ASP A 100 -32.95 -3.22 5.09
CA ASP A 100 -33.48 -4.42 4.42
C ASP A 100 -32.37 -5.34 3.89
N PHE A 101 -31.33 -5.59 4.70
CA PHE A 101 -30.26 -6.51 4.33
C PHE A 101 -30.79 -7.94 4.26
N ASP A 102 -30.66 -8.56 3.08
CA ASP A 102 -30.94 -9.97 2.89
C ASP A 102 -29.97 -10.83 3.72
N ARG A 103 -30.47 -11.44 4.78
CA ARG A 103 -29.70 -12.31 5.70
C ARG A 103 -29.18 -13.58 5.03
N SER A 104 -29.68 -13.96 3.85
CA SER A 104 -29.10 -15.05 3.06
C SER A 104 -27.78 -14.66 2.38
N SER A 105 -27.52 -13.36 2.26
CA SER A 105 -26.33 -12.78 1.61
C SER A 105 -25.53 -11.86 2.55
N PHE A 106 -25.98 -11.67 3.80
CA PHE A 106 -25.35 -10.82 4.79
C PHE A 106 -25.20 -11.54 6.13
N THR A 107 -24.00 -11.51 6.70
CA THR A 107 -23.71 -12.11 8.01
C THR A 107 -22.98 -11.09 8.89
N PRO A 108 -23.59 -10.58 9.97
CA PRO A 108 -22.85 -9.79 10.94
C PRO A 108 -21.93 -10.70 11.76
N MET A 109 -20.71 -10.25 12.03
CA MET A 109 -19.72 -10.97 12.84
C MET A 109 -19.03 -10.01 13.80
N HIS A 110 -18.73 -10.49 15.01
CA HIS A 110 -18.13 -9.65 16.04
C HIS A 110 -16.65 -9.39 15.73
N LEU A 111 -16.27 -8.11 15.70
CA LEU A 111 -14.88 -7.67 15.57
C LEU A 111 -14.68 -6.34 16.30
N ASP A 112 -14.02 -6.39 17.45
CA ASP A 112 -13.46 -5.21 18.11
C ASP A 112 -11.99 -5.04 17.72
N LEU A 113 -11.71 -4.07 16.85
CA LEU A 113 -10.35 -3.74 16.44
C LEU A 113 -9.50 -3.11 17.57
N ASN A 114 -10.07 -2.85 18.75
CA ASN A 114 -9.33 -2.42 19.93
C ASN A 114 -8.75 -3.59 20.75
N SER A 115 -8.79 -4.82 20.23
CA SER A 115 -8.25 -6.04 20.88
C SER A 115 -7.71 -7.02 19.82
N PHE A 116 -6.44 -7.42 19.91
CA PHE A 116 -5.90 -8.44 19.00
C PHE A 116 -6.62 -9.78 19.19
N SER A 117 -6.97 -10.13 20.43
CA SER A 117 -7.72 -11.36 20.72
C SER A 117 -9.04 -11.41 19.95
N SER A 118 -9.77 -10.30 19.84
CA SER A 118 -10.98 -10.21 19.02
C SER A 118 -10.69 -10.36 17.52
N VAL A 119 -9.54 -9.89 17.01
CA VAL A 119 -9.14 -10.12 15.61
C VAL A 119 -8.89 -11.61 15.36
N HIS A 120 -8.23 -12.30 16.27
CA HIS A 120 -8.02 -13.76 16.19
C HIS A 120 -9.35 -14.50 16.18
N SER A 121 -10.23 -14.24 17.14
CA SER A 121 -11.54 -14.91 17.22
C SER A 121 -12.42 -14.63 16.00
N PHE A 122 -12.41 -13.39 15.47
CA PHE A 122 -13.12 -13.06 14.23
C PHE A 122 -12.61 -13.88 13.05
N VAL A 123 -11.29 -14.04 12.92
CA VAL A 123 -10.70 -14.80 11.83
C VAL A 123 -11.06 -16.28 11.95
N ASP A 124 -11.02 -16.85 13.16
CA ASP A 124 -11.41 -18.25 13.41
C ASP A 124 -12.89 -18.48 13.03
N GLU A 125 -13.79 -17.61 13.50
CA GLU A 125 -15.22 -17.64 13.15
C GLU A 125 -15.45 -17.51 11.64
N LEU A 126 -14.70 -16.61 10.97
CA LEU A 126 -14.78 -16.42 9.53
C LEU A 126 -14.34 -17.67 8.76
N PHE A 127 -13.26 -18.33 9.18
CA PHE A 127 -12.78 -19.56 8.54
C PHE A 127 -13.76 -20.72 8.73
N GLU A 128 -14.36 -20.85 9.91
CA GLU A 128 -15.42 -21.84 10.16
C GLU A 128 -16.65 -21.58 9.27
N PHE A 129 -17.09 -20.32 9.18
CA PHE A 129 -18.26 -19.94 8.40
C PHE A 129 -18.06 -20.12 6.90
N LYS A 130 -16.92 -19.67 6.36
CA LYS A 130 -16.67 -19.65 4.91
C LYS A 130 -16.21 -21.00 4.36
N LYS A 131 -15.70 -21.90 5.23
CA LYS A 131 -15.06 -23.16 4.84
C LYS A 131 -13.94 -22.89 3.81
N THR A 132 -14.05 -23.48 2.62
CA THR A 132 -13.05 -23.34 1.54
C THR A 132 -13.33 -22.19 0.56
N LYS A 133 -14.37 -21.36 0.78
CA LYS A 133 -14.62 -20.19 -0.06
C LYS A 133 -13.55 -19.12 0.25
N PRO A 134 -12.75 -18.65 -0.71
CA PRO A 134 -11.77 -17.60 -0.44
C PRO A 134 -12.46 -16.26 -0.20
N VAL A 135 -11.82 -15.37 0.57
CA VAL A 135 -12.23 -13.97 0.69
C VAL A 135 -11.83 -13.22 -0.59
N ASP A 136 -12.82 -12.69 -1.30
CA ASP A 136 -12.60 -11.94 -2.54
C ASP A 136 -12.32 -10.46 -2.28
N ARG A 137 -12.80 -9.91 -1.16
CA ARG A 137 -12.64 -8.49 -0.79
C ARG A 137 -12.40 -8.35 0.70
N LEU A 138 -11.36 -7.61 1.07
CA LEU A 138 -11.13 -7.14 2.43
C LEU A 138 -11.12 -5.61 2.44
N VAL A 139 -12.10 -5.01 3.11
CA VAL A 139 -12.26 -3.57 3.20
C VAL A 139 -12.00 -3.11 4.63
N CYS A 140 -10.80 -2.56 4.85
CA CYS A 140 -10.36 -1.97 6.11
C CYS A 140 -10.91 -0.54 6.23
N ASN A 141 -12.20 -0.44 6.56
CA ASN A 141 -12.96 0.81 6.61
C ASN A 141 -13.11 1.38 8.03
N ALA A 142 -13.20 0.53 9.04
CA ALA A 142 -13.41 0.97 10.41
C ALA A 142 -12.33 1.96 10.86
N GLY A 143 -12.72 2.92 11.69
CA GLY A 143 -11.76 3.81 12.30
C GLY A 143 -12.41 4.72 13.33
N ILE A 144 -11.58 5.20 14.24
CA ILE A 144 -11.94 6.17 15.25
C ILE A 144 -11.12 7.45 15.06
N TYR A 145 -11.70 8.56 15.51
CA TYR A 145 -11.07 9.86 15.51
C TYR A 145 -11.43 10.59 16.80
N GLN A 146 -10.43 10.83 17.64
CA GLN A 146 -10.61 11.41 18.97
C GLN A 146 -9.70 12.64 19.16
N PRO A 147 -9.89 13.72 18.38
CA PRO A 147 -8.96 14.84 18.33
C PRO A 147 -8.89 15.67 19.60
N SER A 148 -9.88 15.56 20.48
CA SER A 148 -10.04 16.39 21.67
C SER A 148 -9.58 15.70 22.95
N LEU A 149 -9.03 14.48 22.84
CA LEU A 149 -8.49 13.79 24.01
C LEU A 149 -7.27 14.53 24.57
N PRO A 150 -7.24 14.82 25.87
CA PRO A 150 -6.09 15.46 26.51
C PRO A 150 -4.92 14.48 26.72
N HIS A 151 -5.21 13.16 26.79
CA HIS A 151 -4.26 12.10 27.04
C HIS A 151 -4.61 10.86 26.20
N ALA A 152 -3.61 10.03 25.92
CA ALA A 152 -3.78 8.78 25.22
C ALA A 152 -4.76 7.86 25.95
N LYS A 153 -5.59 7.15 25.19
CA LYS A 153 -6.34 5.99 25.67
C LYS A 153 -5.64 4.73 25.21
N TRP A 154 -5.72 3.68 26.02
CA TRP A 154 -5.03 2.42 25.78
C TRP A 154 -6.02 1.33 25.37
N SER A 155 -5.61 0.49 24.43
CA SER A 155 -6.29 -0.74 24.08
C SER A 155 -6.10 -1.82 25.15
N GLU A 156 -6.79 -2.95 25.00
CA GLU A 156 -6.57 -4.13 25.85
C GLU A 156 -5.14 -4.66 25.73
N ASP A 157 -4.55 -4.52 24.53
CA ASP A 157 -3.17 -4.91 24.21
C ASP A 157 -2.12 -3.87 24.67
N GLY A 158 -2.54 -2.75 25.27
CA GLY A 158 -1.64 -1.73 25.80
C GLY A 158 -1.08 -0.74 24.75
N HIS A 159 -1.68 -0.66 23.56
CA HIS A 159 -1.33 0.28 22.49
C HIS A 159 -2.25 1.50 22.50
N GLU A 160 -1.82 2.63 21.92
CA GLU A 160 -2.70 3.79 21.79
C GLU A 160 -3.94 3.44 20.93
N GLN A 161 -5.12 3.79 21.43
CA GLN A 161 -6.41 3.32 20.94
C GLN A 161 -6.66 3.63 19.44
N THR A 162 -6.28 4.81 18.97
CA THR A 162 -6.45 5.22 17.56
C THR A 162 -5.57 4.38 16.65
N MET A 163 -4.30 4.21 17.00
CA MET A 163 -3.35 3.41 16.23
C MET A 163 -3.68 1.92 16.27
N GLN A 164 -4.13 1.39 17.42
CA GLN A 164 -4.62 0.02 17.54
C GLN A 164 -5.78 -0.24 16.57
N THR A 165 -6.84 0.57 16.69
CA THR A 165 -8.08 0.38 15.95
C THR A 165 -7.90 0.64 14.46
N ASN A 166 -7.25 1.74 14.10
CA ASN A 166 -7.17 2.16 12.70
C ASN A 166 -6.11 1.37 11.92
N PHE A 167 -4.99 1.02 12.55
CA PHE A 167 -3.81 0.48 11.87
C PHE A 167 -3.43 -0.92 12.35
N LEU A 168 -3.01 -1.12 13.60
CA LEU A 168 -2.37 -2.36 14.04
C LEU A 168 -3.29 -3.58 13.90
N SER A 169 -4.56 -3.46 14.27
CA SER A 169 -5.52 -4.56 14.14
C SER A 169 -5.90 -4.84 12.69
N HIS A 170 -5.94 -3.83 11.82
CA HIS A 170 -6.11 -4.06 10.39
C HIS A 170 -4.87 -4.71 9.76
N PHE A 171 -3.67 -4.32 10.20
CA PHE A 171 -2.42 -4.92 9.77
C PHE A 171 -2.37 -6.41 10.11
N LEU A 172 -2.72 -6.77 11.35
CA LEU A 172 -2.87 -8.17 11.78
C LEU A 172 -3.96 -8.91 10.99
N LEU A 173 -5.13 -8.29 10.81
CA LEU A 173 -6.23 -8.88 10.04
C LEU A 173 -5.82 -9.20 8.59
N ILE A 174 -5.10 -8.28 7.93
CA ILE A 174 -4.59 -8.50 6.57
C ILE A 174 -3.60 -9.67 6.56
N SER A 175 -2.66 -9.71 7.50
CA SER A 175 -1.63 -10.78 7.54
C SER A 175 -2.28 -12.17 7.67
N LYS A 176 -3.39 -12.27 8.39
CA LYS A 176 -4.15 -13.51 8.57
C LYS A 176 -4.95 -13.95 7.35
N LEU A 177 -5.40 -13.01 6.52
CA LEU A 177 -6.28 -13.30 5.39
C LEU A 177 -5.53 -13.36 4.06
N ILE A 178 -4.33 -12.82 3.96
CA ILE A 178 -3.61 -12.69 2.68
C ILE A 178 -3.40 -14.03 1.95
N ALA A 179 -3.12 -15.11 2.68
CA ALA A 179 -2.94 -16.44 2.10
C ALA A 179 -4.26 -17.08 1.63
N ASP A 180 -5.38 -16.80 2.30
CA ASP A 180 -6.70 -17.24 1.84
C ASP A 180 -7.16 -16.44 0.61
N MET A 181 -6.89 -15.13 0.63
CA MET A 181 -7.24 -14.23 -0.46
C MET A 181 -6.47 -14.56 -1.76
N SER A 182 -5.27 -15.14 -1.68
CA SER A 182 -4.51 -15.53 -2.89
C SER A 182 -5.16 -16.67 -3.67
N GLU A 183 -6.14 -17.36 -3.09
CA GLU A 183 -6.93 -18.40 -3.77
C GLU A 183 -8.12 -17.82 -4.56
N SER A 184 -8.37 -16.50 -4.49
CA SER A 184 -9.39 -15.82 -5.29
C SER A 184 -8.79 -15.21 -6.56
N ASP A 185 -9.49 -15.35 -7.69
CA ASP A 185 -9.06 -14.86 -9.01
C ASP A 185 -9.04 -13.32 -9.12
N ASP A 186 -9.73 -12.60 -8.23
CA ASP A 186 -9.87 -11.13 -8.27
C ASP A 186 -9.87 -10.59 -6.84
N ALA A 187 -8.97 -11.06 -5.98
CA ALA A 187 -8.87 -10.59 -4.61
C ALA A 187 -8.45 -9.11 -4.52
N ARG A 188 -9.13 -8.34 -3.66
CA ARG A 188 -8.78 -6.93 -3.39
C ARG A 188 -8.75 -6.60 -1.91
N VAL A 189 -7.67 -5.97 -1.47
CA VAL A 189 -7.54 -5.34 -0.16
C VAL A 189 -7.62 -3.83 -0.33
N VAL A 190 -8.58 -3.21 0.34
CA VAL A 190 -8.85 -1.76 0.27
C VAL A 190 -8.70 -1.15 1.66
N THR A 191 -7.77 -0.21 1.82
CA THR A 191 -7.60 0.56 3.08
C THR A 191 -8.20 1.96 2.94
N VAL A 192 -9.02 2.37 3.91
CA VAL A 192 -9.60 3.71 3.90
C VAL A 192 -8.61 4.73 4.49
N GLY A 193 -7.91 5.40 3.58
CA GLY A 193 -6.96 6.47 3.87
C GLY A 193 -7.63 7.81 4.17
N SER A 194 -6.89 8.90 3.97
CA SER A 194 -7.41 10.26 4.07
C SER A 194 -6.48 11.24 3.37
N VAL A 195 -7.05 12.33 2.84
CA VAL A 195 -6.29 13.54 2.46
C VAL A 195 -5.32 13.98 3.55
N THR A 196 -5.64 13.78 4.84
CA THR A 196 -4.74 14.18 5.92
C THR A 196 -3.46 13.35 6.06
N GLY A 197 -3.42 12.16 5.43
CA GLY A 197 -2.21 11.33 5.33
C GLY A 197 -1.29 11.73 4.18
N ASN A 198 -1.72 12.67 3.33
CA ASN A 198 -1.01 13.09 2.12
C ASN A 198 -0.68 14.59 2.22
N ASP A 199 0.57 14.92 2.53
CA ASP A 199 0.97 16.32 2.78
C ASP A 199 1.07 17.19 1.53
N ASN A 200 0.97 16.58 0.34
CA ASN A 200 0.81 17.29 -0.93
C ASN A 200 -0.60 17.90 -1.12
N THR A 201 -1.49 17.75 -0.14
CA THR A 201 -2.86 18.28 -0.15
C THR A 201 -3.04 19.40 0.88
N VAL A 202 -4.02 20.28 0.66
CA VAL A 202 -4.36 21.36 1.62
C VAL A 202 -4.74 20.80 2.99
N GLY A 203 -5.46 19.67 3.04
CA GLY A 203 -5.86 19.05 4.29
C GLY A 203 -4.74 18.30 5.03
N GLY A 204 -3.73 17.80 4.31
CA GLY A 204 -2.58 17.09 4.88
C GLY A 204 -1.42 18.01 5.27
N GLY A 205 -1.04 18.96 4.40
CA GLY A 205 0.08 19.87 4.63
C GLY A 205 -0.31 21.21 5.27
N GLY A 206 -1.55 21.68 5.06
CA GLY A 206 -2.00 23.01 5.49
C GLY A 206 -2.73 23.07 6.84
N VAL A 207 -3.12 21.93 7.42
CA VAL A 207 -3.90 21.89 8.66
C VAL A 207 -3.07 21.26 9.77
N TYR A 208 -2.65 22.04 10.76
CA TYR A 208 -1.89 21.52 11.90
C TYR A 208 -2.78 20.84 12.96
N PRO A 209 -2.27 19.82 13.69
CA PRO A 209 -0.97 19.17 13.49
C PRO A 209 -0.95 18.35 12.18
N VAL A 210 0.21 18.21 11.55
CA VAL A 210 0.40 17.41 10.31
C VAL A 210 0.86 15.98 10.66
N ALA A 211 0.60 15.02 9.76
CA ALA A 211 1.13 13.68 9.91
C ALA A 211 2.65 13.70 9.77
N ASP A 212 3.36 13.10 10.71
CA ASP A 212 4.82 13.05 10.72
C ASP A 212 5.31 11.88 11.57
N LEU A 213 5.97 10.92 10.94
CA LEU A 213 6.40 9.68 11.58
C LEU A 213 7.80 9.78 12.18
N LYS A 214 8.57 10.83 11.83
CA LYS A 214 10.01 10.93 12.14
C LYS A 214 10.71 9.60 11.81
N ASP A 215 11.56 9.13 12.71
CA ASP A 215 12.30 7.87 12.59
C ASP A 215 11.56 6.66 13.18
N LEU A 216 10.25 6.81 13.44
CA LEU A 216 9.40 5.78 14.06
C LEU A 216 9.90 5.29 15.43
N ASP A 217 10.56 6.16 16.21
CA ASP A 217 11.17 5.78 17.49
C ASP A 217 10.18 5.16 18.48
N GLY A 218 8.93 5.64 18.50
CA GLY A 218 7.88 5.08 19.34
C GLY A 218 7.49 3.66 18.91
N LEU A 219 7.39 3.42 17.60
CA LEU A 219 7.11 2.09 17.07
C LEU A 219 8.27 1.12 17.29
N LYS A 220 9.50 1.58 17.05
CA LYS A 220 10.74 0.84 17.27
C LYS A 220 10.91 0.42 18.74
N ALA A 221 10.39 1.21 19.67
CA ALA A 221 10.39 0.92 21.10
C ALA A 221 9.23 -0.01 21.55
N GLY A 222 8.47 -0.57 20.60
CA GLY A 222 7.39 -1.54 20.87
C GLY A 222 5.99 -0.93 20.99
N PHE A 223 5.86 0.39 20.90
CA PHE A 223 4.59 1.12 20.90
C PHE A 223 3.60 0.73 22.01
N SER A 224 4.10 0.40 23.20
CA SER A 224 3.31 0.04 24.36
C SER A 224 3.30 1.17 25.38
N ASN A 225 2.27 1.22 26.22
CA ASN A 225 2.17 2.18 27.32
C ASN A 225 3.50 2.29 28.11
N PRO A 226 4.12 3.49 28.20
CA PRO A 226 3.53 4.82 27.99
C PRO A 226 3.74 5.48 26.62
N ILE A 227 4.28 4.78 25.62
CA ILE A 227 4.53 5.33 24.28
C ILE A 227 3.21 5.45 23.51
N SER A 228 2.82 6.69 23.16
CA SER A 228 1.50 6.99 22.60
C SER A 228 1.49 7.48 21.15
N MET A 229 2.65 7.74 20.56
CA MET A 229 2.80 8.24 19.19
C MET A 229 3.89 7.45 18.47
N LEU A 230 3.73 7.21 17.15
CA LEU A 230 4.69 6.40 16.39
C LEU A 230 6.10 7.00 16.35
N ASP A 231 6.18 8.31 16.37
CA ASP A 231 7.43 9.08 16.42
C ASP A 231 8.08 9.12 17.82
N GLY A 232 7.40 8.59 18.85
CA GLY A 232 7.87 8.60 20.24
C GLY A 232 7.60 9.89 21.01
N TYR A 233 6.91 10.88 20.42
CA TYR A 233 6.61 12.15 21.06
C TYR A 233 5.32 12.11 21.91
N ASN A 234 5.05 13.23 22.59
CA ASN A 234 3.84 13.41 23.40
C ASN A 234 2.57 13.23 22.57
N PHE A 235 1.55 12.64 23.23
CA PHE A 235 0.26 12.39 22.61
C PHE A 235 -0.42 13.65 22.07
N ILE A 236 -0.88 13.57 20.82
CA ILE A 236 -1.76 14.54 20.20
C ILE A 236 -2.83 13.79 19.42
N GLY A 237 -4.06 13.70 19.94
CA GLY A 237 -5.12 12.87 19.33
C GLY A 237 -5.46 13.23 17.88
N ALA A 238 -5.37 14.52 17.51
CA ALA A 238 -5.53 14.94 16.13
C ALA A 238 -4.39 14.43 15.22
N LYS A 239 -3.15 14.39 15.72
CA LYS A 239 -1.98 13.87 14.99
C LYS A 239 -2.03 12.34 14.90
N ALA A 240 -2.36 11.65 15.99
CA ALA A 240 -2.48 10.19 16.03
C ALA A 240 -3.41 9.65 14.94
N TYR A 241 -4.56 10.30 14.71
CA TYR A 241 -5.43 9.95 13.60
C TYR A 241 -4.76 10.16 12.23
N LYS A 242 -4.09 11.29 12.01
CA LYS A 242 -3.44 11.57 10.72
C LYS A 242 -2.29 10.61 10.44
N ASP A 243 -1.47 10.32 11.46
CA ASP A 243 -0.42 9.31 11.41
C ASP A 243 -1.03 7.94 11.06
N SER A 244 -2.17 7.56 11.69
CA SER A 244 -2.87 6.32 11.38
C SER A 244 -3.32 6.22 9.91
N LYS A 245 -3.72 7.35 9.29
CA LYS A 245 -4.13 7.39 7.88
C LYS A 245 -2.95 7.37 6.92
N LEU A 246 -1.83 7.99 7.29
CA LEU A 246 -0.58 7.91 6.55
C LEU A 246 -0.06 6.46 6.52
N VAL A 247 0.03 5.79 7.66
CA VAL A 247 0.55 4.41 7.71
C VAL A 247 -0.33 3.40 7.00
N LEU A 248 -1.66 3.61 6.92
CA LEU A 248 -2.56 2.78 6.12
C LEU A 248 -2.27 2.88 4.61
N MET A 249 -1.92 4.08 4.13
CA MET A 249 -1.54 4.30 2.73
C MET A 249 -0.16 3.68 2.44
N MET A 250 0.82 3.89 3.32
CA MET A 250 2.15 3.28 3.21
C MET A 250 2.07 1.74 3.23
N THR A 251 1.22 1.18 4.09
CA THR A 251 0.99 -0.27 4.18
C THR A 251 0.40 -0.84 2.90
N ALA A 252 -0.57 -0.16 2.27
CA ALA A 252 -1.13 -0.61 1.00
C ALA A 252 -0.05 -0.69 -0.11
N ASN A 253 0.84 0.31 -0.17
CA ASN A 253 1.96 0.32 -1.10
C ASN A 253 2.97 -0.81 -0.81
N MET A 254 3.33 -1.03 0.46
CA MET A 254 4.25 -2.12 0.83
C MET A 254 3.66 -3.51 0.52
N LEU A 255 2.35 -3.70 0.74
CA LEU A 255 1.68 -4.94 0.39
C LEU A 255 1.64 -5.16 -1.12
N HIS A 256 1.43 -4.08 -1.90
CA HIS A 256 1.56 -4.13 -3.36
C HIS A 256 2.95 -4.63 -3.76
N ASP A 257 4.02 -3.99 -3.28
CA ASP A 257 5.40 -4.32 -3.63
C ASP A 257 5.78 -5.75 -3.24
N ARG A 258 5.30 -6.22 -2.09
CA ARG A 258 5.63 -7.56 -1.56
C ARG A 258 4.81 -8.69 -2.18
N TYR A 259 3.50 -8.50 -2.35
CA TYR A 259 2.58 -9.61 -2.59
C TYR A 259 1.88 -9.58 -3.94
N HIS A 260 1.64 -8.41 -4.55
CA HIS A 260 0.77 -8.30 -5.72
C HIS A 260 1.25 -9.19 -6.88
N LYS A 261 2.54 -9.13 -7.21
CA LYS A 261 3.12 -9.88 -8.35
C LYS A 261 2.99 -11.40 -8.21
N ALA A 262 3.01 -11.91 -6.98
CA ALA A 262 3.02 -13.35 -6.72
C ALA A 262 1.62 -13.92 -6.43
N THR A 263 0.74 -13.10 -5.86
CA THR A 263 -0.60 -13.53 -5.42
C THR A 263 -1.71 -13.08 -6.34
N GLY A 264 -1.47 -12.08 -7.20
CA GLY A 264 -2.51 -11.43 -7.99
C GLY A 264 -3.42 -10.48 -7.20
N ILE A 265 -3.32 -10.47 -5.86
CA ILE A 265 -4.15 -9.61 -5.00
C ILE A 265 -3.87 -8.14 -5.29
N SER A 266 -4.93 -7.36 -5.45
CA SER A 266 -4.80 -5.91 -5.61
C SER A 266 -4.88 -5.21 -4.25
N PHE A 267 -3.85 -4.42 -3.96
CA PHE A 267 -3.77 -3.61 -2.74
C PHE A 267 -3.94 -2.15 -3.12
N SER A 268 -4.92 -1.47 -2.54
CA SER A 268 -5.17 -0.06 -2.83
C SER A 268 -5.63 0.67 -1.58
N SER A 269 -5.43 1.99 -1.60
CA SER A 269 -6.01 2.88 -0.61
C SER A 269 -7.06 3.77 -1.28
N ILE A 270 -8.02 4.27 -0.52
CA ILE A 270 -9.09 5.14 -1.02
C ILE A 270 -9.24 6.40 -0.16
N TYR A 271 -9.48 7.54 -0.80
CA TYR A 271 -10.08 8.69 -0.16
C TYR A 271 -11.44 9.02 -0.81
N PRO A 272 -12.55 8.75 -0.12
CA PRO A 272 -13.88 8.94 -0.66
C PRO A 272 -14.34 10.41 -0.61
N GLY A 273 -13.58 11.30 0.02
CA GLY A 273 -13.96 12.69 0.30
C GLY A 273 -14.17 13.01 1.77
N CYS A 274 -14.46 14.29 2.05
CA CYS A 274 -14.67 14.78 3.40
C CYS A 274 -16.11 14.50 3.86
N ILE A 275 -16.27 13.46 4.68
CA ILE A 275 -17.57 13.02 5.22
C ILE A 275 -17.83 13.70 6.56
N ALA A 276 -18.01 15.02 6.55
CA ALA A 276 -18.12 15.82 7.78
C ALA A 276 -19.39 15.53 8.61
N GLU A 277 -20.40 14.89 8.02
CA GLU A 277 -21.62 14.44 8.72
C GLU A 277 -21.42 13.14 9.51
N SER A 278 -20.34 12.41 9.22
CA SER A 278 -20.15 11.10 9.83
C SER A 278 -19.92 11.17 11.34
N PRO A 279 -20.34 10.14 12.09
CA PRO A 279 -20.06 10.04 13.53
C PRO A 279 -18.57 10.10 13.88
N LEU A 280 -17.67 9.91 12.90
CA LEU A 280 -16.21 10.05 13.07
C LEU A 280 -15.83 11.45 13.55
N PHE A 281 -16.54 12.51 13.12
CA PHE A 281 -16.25 13.90 13.52
C PHE A 281 -17.09 14.40 14.71
N ARG A 282 -17.73 13.50 15.46
CA ARG A 282 -18.66 13.86 16.55
C ARG A 282 -18.05 14.72 17.67
N GLU A 283 -16.74 14.59 17.90
CA GLU A 283 -16.01 15.33 18.94
C GLU A 283 -15.57 16.74 18.52
N LYS A 284 -15.73 17.12 17.24
CA LYS A 284 -15.46 18.49 16.81
C LYS A 284 -16.53 19.45 17.36
N ARG A 285 -16.09 20.66 17.73
CA ARG A 285 -16.96 21.72 18.29
C ARG A 285 -18.23 21.91 17.44
N PRO A 286 -19.42 22.13 18.03
CA PRO A 286 -20.69 22.23 17.29
C PRO A 286 -20.68 23.25 16.13
N TRP A 287 -19.96 24.36 16.28
CA TRP A 287 -19.79 25.36 15.20
C TRP A 287 -19.01 24.80 14.01
N PHE A 288 -18.03 23.92 14.24
CA PHE A 288 -17.28 23.25 13.18
C PHE A 288 -18.23 22.37 12.36
N ARG A 289 -19.06 21.52 13.01
CA ARG A 289 -20.05 20.68 12.30
C ARG A 289 -21.09 21.48 11.50
N LYS A 290 -21.38 22.74 11.89
CA LYS A 290 -22.37 23.59 11.21
C LYS A 290 -21.78 24.39 10.04
N TYR A 291 -20.59 24.96 10.21
CA TYR A 291 -20.01 25.90 9.24
C TYR A 291 -18.89 25.30 8.40
N PHE A 292 -18.16 24.30 8.92
CA PHE A 292 -17.07 23.65 8.19
C PHE A 292 -17.53 22.85 6.98
N PRO A 293 -18.67 22.13 6.98
CA PRO A 293 -19.18 21.50 5.76
C PRO A 293 -19.56 22.52 4.68
N VAL A 294 -20.09 23.69 5.08
CA VAL A 294 -20.41 24.80 4.17
C VAL A 294 -19.12 25.37 3.57
N PHE A 295 -18.12 25.65 4.40
CA PHE A 295 -16.80 26.06 3.95
C PHE A 295 -16.15 25.01 3.02
N MET A 296 -16.18 23.74 3.37
CA MET A 296 -15.62 22.67 2.54
C MET A 296 -16.41 22.45 1.24
N LYS A 297 -17.73 22.59 1.26
CA LYS A 297 -18.56 22.45 0.06
C LYS A 297 -18.34 23.62 -0.92
N PHE A 298 -18.26 24.85 -0.41
CA PHE A 298 -18.21 26.05 -1.24
C PHE A 298 -16.79 26.59 -1.50
N VAL A 299 -15.80 26.27 -0.66
CA VAL A 299 -14.41 26.74 -0.80
C VAL A 299 -13.49 25.63 -1.28
N THR A 300 -13.60 24.42 -0.74
CA THR A 300 -12.71 23.29 -1.11
C THR A 300 -13.34 22.26 -2.05
N GLY A 301 -14.63 22.34 -2.36
CA GLY A 301 -15.32 21.37 -3.22
C GLY A 301 -15.17 19.89 -2.79
N GLY A 302 -14.75 19.62 -1.55
CA GLY A 302 -14.31 18.29 -1.11
C GLY A 302 -15.28 17.56 -0.18
N PHE A 303 -16.42 18.17 0.14
CA PHE A 303 -17.46 17.58 0.97
C PHE A 303 -18.26 16.52 0.21
N VAL A 304 -18.47 15.36 0.85
CA VAL A 304 -19.19 14.21 0.30
C VAL A 304 -20.12 13.65 1.38
N GLY A 305 -21.38 13.39 1.02
CA GLY A 305 -22.34 12.78 1.93
C GLY A 305 -22.03 11.30 2.22
N GLU A 306 -22.57 10.74 3.31
CA GLU A 306 -22.30 9.33 3.65
C GLU A 306 -22.74 8.34 2.55
N GLU A 307 -23.86 8.64 1.86
CA GLU A 307 -24.36 7.82 0.75
C GLU A 307 -23.37 7.80 -0.42
N GLU A 308 -22.93 8.98 -0.86
CA GLU A 308 -21.98 9.11 -1.97
C GLU A 308 -20.63 8.48 -1.62
N ALA A 309 -20.12 8.69 -0.40
CA ALA A 309 -18.91 8.01 0.06
C ALA A 309 -19.09 6.48 0.06
N GLY A 310 -20.27 5.99 0.45
CA GLY A 310 -20.65 4.59 0.34
C GLY A 310 -20.58 4.05 -1.09
N GLN A 311 -21.14 4.79 -2.04
CA GLN A 311 -21.09 4.45 -3.46
C GLN A 311 -19.66 4.44 -4.00
N ARG A 312 -18.81 5.37 -3.57
CA ARG A 312 -17.38 5.43 -3.93
C ARG A 312 -16.59 4.23 -3.39
N LEU A 313 -16.84 3.83 -2.14
CA LEU A 313 -16.24 2.61 -1.58
C LEU A 313 -16.75 1.36 -2.28
N PHE A 314 -18.05 1.29 -2.59
CA PHE A 314 -18.64 0.24 -3.42
C PHE A 314 -17.97 0.17 -4.80
N GLN A 315 -17.73 1.32 -5.45
CA GLN A 315 -17.07 1.40 -6.75
C GLN A 315 -15.68 0.75 -6.71
N VAL A 316 -14.85 1.07 -5.72
CA VAL A 316 -13.50 0.47 -5.62
C VAL A 316 -13.57 -1.05 -5.41
N CYS A 317 -14.60 -1.54 -4.73
CA CYS A 317 -14.81 -2.97 -4.53
C CYS A 317 -15.33 -3.68 -5.79
N HIS A 318 -16.21 -3.05 -6.55
CA HIS A 318 -16.99 -3.72 -7.61
C HIS A 318 -16.47 -3.43 -9.03
N ASP A 319 -16.09 -2.19 -9.30
CA ASP A 319 -15.81 -1.69 -10.65
C ASP A 319 -14.54 -2.34 -11.23
N PRO A 320 -14.59 -2.87 -12.48
CA PRO A 320 -13.41 -3.38 -13.19
C PRO A 320 -12.29 -2.34 -13.39
N ARG A 321 -12.60 -1.04 -13.41
CA ARG A 321 -11.60 0.02 -13.47
C ARG A 321 -10.70 0.04 -12.23
N CYS A 322 -11.20 -0.48 -11.11
CA CYS A 322 -10.51 -0.47 -9.81
C CYS A 322 -9.67 -1.74 -9.54
N VAL A 323 -9.34 -2.51 -10.58
CA VAL A 323 -8.51 -3.73 -10.47
C VAL A 323 -7.04 -3.38 -10.21
N LYS A 324 -6.57 -2.19 -10.60
CA LYS A 324 -5.15 -1.84 -10.48
C LYS A 324 -4.68 -1.79 -9.01
N SER A 325 -3.56 -2.45 -8.75
CA SER A 325 -2.88 -2.51 -7.45
C SER A 325 -1.85 -1.39 -7.30
N GLY A 326 -1.49 -1.02 -6.07
CA GLY A 326 -0.53 0.04 -5.77
C GLY A 326 -1.09 1.45 -5.99
N VAL A 327 -2.42 1.60 -5.98
CA VAL A 327 -3.12 2.83 -6.32
C VAL A 327 -3.77 3.46 -5.09
N TYR A 328 -3.79 4.79 -5.08
CA TYR A 328 -4.64 5.59 -4.19
C TYR A 328 -5.82 6.16 -4.97
N TRP A 329 -7.01 5.58 -4.79
CA TRP A 329 -8.22 5.99 -5.49
C TRP A 329 -8.83 7.26 -4.88
N SER A 330 -9.18 8.19 -5.75
CA SER A 330 -9.87 9.43 -5.39
C SER A 330 -10.80 9.86 -6.54
N TRP A 331 -11.60 10.92 -6.33
CA TRP A 331 -12.59 11.39 -7.32
C TRP A 331 -12.34 12.83 -7.74
N ASN A 332 -12.32 13.09 -9.05
CA ASN A 332 -11.90 14.37 -9.59
C ASN A 332 -12.93 15.48 -9.29
N GLY A 333 -12.51 16.49 -8.52
CA GLY A 333 -13.14 17.81 -8.55
C GLY A 333 -12.27 18.70 -9.42
N GLY A 334 -12.79 19.15 -10.58
CA GLY A 334 -11.98 19.83 -11.61
C GLY A 334 -11.07 20.97 -11.09
N PRO A 335 -9.93 21.24 -11.76
CA PRO A 335 -8.94 22.22 -11.30
C PRO A 335 -9.36 23.69 -11.44
N ARG A 336 -8.82 24.49 -10.51
CA ARG A 336 -8.52 25.91 -10.67
C ARG A 336 -7.18 26.02 -11.42
N GLU A 337 -7.10 26.74 -12.53
CA GLU A 337 -5.82 27.15 -13.12
C GLU A 337 -5.27 28.37 -12.35
N GLY A 338 -3.97 28.33 -12.01
CA GLY A 338 -3.24 29.45 -11.38
C GLY A 338 -3.26 29.45 -9.85
N ARG A 339 -2.08 29.53 -9.23
CA ARG A 339 -1.92 29.84 -7.80
C ARG A 339 -1.39 31.28 -7.68
N GLY A 340 -2.19 32.23 -7.22
CA GLY A 340 -1.75 33.61 -6.98
C GLY A 340 -2.83 34.67 -7.25
N ALA A 341 -2.50 35.95 -7.04
CA ALA A 341 -3.34 37.10 -7.37
C ALA A 341 -3.79 37.11 -8.85
N GLU A 342 -3.03 36.46 -9.71
CA GLU A 342 -3.35 36.20 -11.13
C GLU A 342 -4.69 35.47 -11.35
N ALA A 343 -5.17 34.69 -10.36
CA ALA A 343 -6.46 34.00 -10.43
C ALA A 343 -7.67 34.92 -10.14
N LEU A 344 -7.44 36.11 -9.58
CA LEU A 344 -8.48 37.12 -9.35
C LEU A 344 -8.65 38.04 -10.58
N GLU A 345 -7.59 38.30 -11.33
CA GLU A 345 -7.64 39.16 -12.53
C GLU A 345 -8.36 38.52 -13.71
N LYS A 346 -8.36 37.19 -13.81
CA LYS A 346 -8.94 36.46 -14.96
C LYS A 346 -10.44 36.12 -14.84
N GLY A 347 -11.16 36.67 -13.86
CA GLY A 347 -12.63 36.54 -13.78
C GLY A 347 -13.18 35.11 -13.70
N GLY A 348 -12.37 34.12 -13.32
CA GLY A 348 -12.75 32.71 -13.26
C GLY A 348 -13.45 32.32 -11.96
N GLN A 349 -14.47 31.46 -12.05
CA GLN A 349 -15.14 30.87 -10.88
C GLN A 349 -14.16 30.09 -9.99
N ILE A 350 -14.28 30.27 -8.67
CA ILE A 350 -13.35 29.85 -7.62
C ILE A 350 -13.83 28.55 -6.95
N ILE A 351 -13.29 27.34 -7.22
CA ILE A 351 -13.65 26.08 -6.47
C ILE A 351 -12.52 25.00 -6.47
N GLY A 352 -12.21 24.36 -5.31
CA GLY A 352 -11.60 23.00 -5.19
C GLY A 352 -10.27 22.86 -4.39
N ALA A 353 -10.21 22.08 -3.31
CA ALA A 353 -9.04 21.93 -2.41
C ALA A 353 -8.82 20.51 -1.83
N GLY A 354 -8.97 19.45 -2.63
CA GLY A 354 -8.57 18.11 -2.16
C GLY A 354 -9.06 16.87 -2.92
N GLY A 355 -9.18 16.90 -4.25
CA GLY A 355 -9.26 15.67 -5.06
C GLY A 355 -10.42 14.70 -4.75
N ALA A 356 -11.56 15.17 -4.24
CA ALA A 356 -12.73 14.34 -3.94
C ALA A 356 -14.06 14.86 -4.52
N GLY A 357 -14.02 15.71 -5.55
CA GLY A 357 -15.23 16.14 -6.26
C GLY A 357 -15.67 15.13 -7.33
N GLY A 358 -16.77 15.40 -8.02
CA GLY A 358 -17.21 14.63 -9.20
C GLY A 358 -18.07 13.38 -8.89
N GLY A 359 -18.62 12.78 -9.96
CA GLY A 359 -19.54 11.63 -9.89
C GLY A 359 -18.86 10.28 -10.15
N TRP A 360 -19.65 9.24 -10.41
CA TRP A 360 -19.17 7.86 -10.64
C TRP A 360 -18.01 7.76 -11.64
N ASP A 361 -18.04 8.54 -12.72
CA ASP A 361 -17.02 8.48 -13.78
C ASP A 361 -15.77 9.33 -13.51
N SER A 362 -15.70 10.04 -12.38
CA SER A 362 -14.58 10.91 -12.04
C SER A 362 -13.47 10.21 -11.24
N ILE A 363 -13.60 8.90 -11.00
CA ILE A 363 -12.58 8.13 -10.30
C ILE A 363 -11.24 8.19 -11.03
N PHE A 364 -10.16 8.44 -10.30
CA PHE A 364 -8.82 8.53 -10.85
C PHE A 364 -7.77 8.02 -9.86
N GLU A 365 -6.59 7.69 -10.40
CA GLU A 365 -5.41 7.36 -9.63
C GLU A 365 -4.79 8.65 -9.07
N ASN A 366 -4.94 8.89 -7.78
CA ASN A 366 -4.46 10.12 -7.15
C ASN A 366 -2.98 10.03 -6.77
N GLU A 367 -2.26 11.12 -6.98
CA GLU A 367 -0.84 11.18 -6.63
C GLU A 367 -0.62 11.23 -5.12
N GLN A 368 0.14 10.26 -4.63
CA GLN A 368 0.58 10.18 -3.23
C GLN A 368 1.82 11.07 -2.99
N SER A 369 1.91 11.70 -1.82
CA SER A 369 3.06 12.49 -1.37
C SER A 369 4.32 11.64 -1.25
N ASP A 370 5.47 12.30 -1.30
CA ASP A 370 6.77 11.69 -1.05
C ASP A 370 6.83 10.98 0.30
N LYS A 371 6.16 11.51 1.33
CA LYS A 371 6.06 10.86 2.65
C LYS A 371 5.38 9.49 2.62
N VAL A 372 4.38 9.31 1.75
CA VAL A 372 3.69 8.02 1.56
C VAL A 372 4.55 7.06 0.72
N LYS A 373 5.37 7.61 -0.19
CA LYS A 373 6.25 6.86 -1.09
C LYS A 373 7.63 6.58 -0.49
N ASP A 374 7.91 7.03 0.73
CA ASP A 374 9.19 6.79 1.41
C ASP A 374 9.37 5.30 1.69
N ILE A 375 10.26 4.67 0.92
CA ILE A 375 10.52 3.24 0.97
C ILE A 375 11.18 2.83 2.29
N GLU A 376 12.10 3.64 2.82
CA GLU A 376 12.84 3.30 4.03
C GLU A 376 11.92 3.36 5.25
N THR A 377 11.17 4.45 5.39
CA THR A 377 10.18 4.60 6.46
C THR A 377 9.10 3.52 6.35
N THR A 378 8.63 3.22 5.14
CA THR A 378 7.62 2.16 4.94
C THR A 378 8.17 0.77 5.29
N PHE A 379 9.42 0.47 4.96
CA PHE A 379 10.05 -0.80 5.32
C PHE A 379 10.16 -0.95 6.84
N ASN A 380 10.64 0.09 7.52
CA ASN A 380 10.76 0.11 8.98
C ASN A 380 9.40 0.02 9.67
N LEU A 381 8.40 0.76 9.17
CA LEU A 381 7.00 0.67 9.60
C LEU A 381 6.50 -0.77 9.53
N PHE A 382 6.65 -1.43 8.38
CA PHE A 382 6.18 -2.80 8.19
C PHE A 382 6.89 -3.77 9.13
N LYS A 383 8.22 -3.64 9.28
CA LYS A 383 9.02 -4.47 10.19
C LYS A 383 8.55 -4.33 11.63
N TYR A 384 8.54 -3.11 12.17
CA TYR A 384 8.20 -2.91 13.58
C TYR A 384 6.72 -3.14 13.86
N ALA A 385 5.81 -2.84 12.93
CA ALA A 385 4.41 -3.21 13.05
C ALA A 385 4.23 -4.74 13.10
N THR A 386 5.03 -5.50 12.34
CA THR A 386 5.05 -6.97 12.41
C THR A 386 5.49 -7.45 13.79
N GLU A 387 6.55 -6.87 14.35
CA GLU A 387 7.04 -7.21 15.70
C GLU A 387 6.00 -6.89 16.79
N VAL A 388 5.37 -5.71 16.70
CA VAL A 388 4.36 -5.24 17.68
C VAL A 388 3.08 -6.07 17.64
N THR A 389 2.59 -6.40 16.44
CA THR A 389 1.34 -7.15 16.28
C THR A 389 1.51 -8.66 16.43
N GLY A 390 2.74 -9.17 16.34
CA GLY A 390 2.99 -10.60 16.18
C GLY A 390 2.44 -11.16 14.86
N ALA A 391 2.23 -10.29 13.85
CA ALA A 391 1.70 -10.70 12.57
C ALA A 391 2.63 -11.70 11.87
N GLU A 392 2.06 -12.80 11.40
CA GLU A 392 2.76 -13.74 10.54
C GLU A 392 2.42 -13.44 9.09
N TRP A 393 3.46 -13.41 8.26
CA TRP A 393 3.37 -13.05 6.86
C TRP A 393 3.83 -14.24 6.03
N SER A 394 2.98 -14.71 5.11
CA SER A 394 3.31 -15.86 4.25
C SER A 394 4.56 -15.57 3.40
N GLU A 395 5.44 -16.57 3.28
CA GLU A 395 6.58 -16.47 2.38
C GLU A 395 6.08 -16.42 0.94
N VAL A 396 6.34 -15.30 0.29
CA VAL A 396 6.02 -15.13 -1.11
C VAL A 396 7.04 -15.93 -1.93
N SER A 397 6.60 -17.00 -2.59
CA SER A 397 7.39 -17.69 -3.61
C SER A 397 7.53 -16.79 -4.84
N VAL A 398 8.32 -15.74 -4.73
CA VAL A 398 8.80 -15.01 -5.90
C VAL A 398 9.67 -15.99 -6.66
N ALA A 399 9.26 -16.36 -7.87
CA ALA A 399 10.13 -17.09 -8.80
C ALA A 399 11.44 -16.31 -8.88
N LYS A 400 12.47 -16.79 -8.17
CA LYS A 400 13.80 -16.19 -8.23
C LYS A 400 14.19 -16.30 -9.70
N SER A 401 14.28 -15.16 -10.39
CA SER A 401 14.80 -15.16 -11.75
C SER A 401 16.09 -15.95 -11.73
N PRO A 402 16.22 -17.03 -12.51
CA PRO A 402 17.35 -17.93 -12.42
C PRO A 402 18.63 -17.29 -12.96
N CYS A 403 18.64 -15.98 -13.26
CA CYS A 403 19.75 -15.29 -13.86
C CYS A 403 20.94 -15.24 -12.88
N PRO A 404 21.93 -16.14 -13.02
CA PRO A 404 23.08 -16.20 -12.12
C PRO A 404 23.95 -14.95 -12.29
N THR A 405 23.80 -14.28 -13.43
CA THR A 405 24.54 -13.11 -13.89
C THR A 405 24.46 -11.94 -12.93
N LEU A 406 23.30 -11.63 -12.34
CA LEU A 406 23.17 -10.50 -11.40
C LEU A 406 23.85 -10.76 -10.05
N LYS A 407 23.85 -12.02 -9.57
CA LYS A 407 24.60 -12.40 -8.36
C LYS A 407 26.10 -12.37 -8.60
N VAL A 408 26.54 -12.83 -9.77
CA VAL A 408 27.95 -12.79 -10.17
C VAL A 408 28.41 -11.35 -10.38
N VAL A 409 27.64 -10.51 -11.07
CA VAL A 409 27.93 -9.08 -11.26
C VAL A 409 28.00 -8.37 -9.92
N GLY A 410 27.04 -8.58 -9.00
CA GLY A 410 27.07 -7.99 -7.67
C GLY A 410 28.31 -8.39 -6.85
N LEU A 411 28.70 -9.66 -6.89
CA LEU A 411 29.93 -10.16 -6.24
C LEU A 411 31.20 -9.57 -6.88
N VAL A 412 31.25 -9.45 -8.20
CA VAL A 412 32.38 -8.86 -8.94
C VAL A 412 32.50 -7.37 -8.63
N THR A 413 31.39 -6.62 -8.61
CA THR A 413 31.37 -5.20 -8.25
C THR A 413 31.84 -4.98 -6.81
N ALA A 414 31.38 -5.79 -5.85
CA ALA A 414 31.83 -5.72 -4.46
C ALA A 414 33.34 -6.01 -4.33
N ALA A 415 33.86 -7.00 -5.06
CA ALA A 415 35.29 -7.33 -5.06
C ALA A 415 36.15 -6.22 -5.71
N ILE A 416 35.67 -5.58 -6.78
CA ILE A 416 36.33 -4.45 -7.42
C ILE A 416 36.37 -3.24 -6.47
N ASN A 417 35.25 -2.93 -5.81
CA ASN A 417 35.17 -1.82 -4.84
C ASN A 417 36.10 -2.05 -3.63
N ALA A 418 36.15 -3.27 -3.09
CA ALA A 418 37.06 -3.61 -1.99
C ALA A 418 38.54 -3.48 -2.39
N LYS A 419 38.87 -3.82 -3.65
CA LYS A 419 40.24 -3.67 -4.20
C LYS A 419 40.60 -2.20 -4.43
N GLU A 420 39.65 -1.38 -4.86
CA GLU A 420 39.79 0.07 -5.00
C GLU A 420 39.96 0.75 -3.64
N GLU A 421 39.15 0.41 -2.63
CA GLU A 421 39.29 0.90 -1.25
C GLU A 421 40.64 0.50 -0.63
N ALA A 422 41.09 -0.74 -0.85
CA ALA A 422 42.40 -1.19 -0.38
C ALA A 422 43.58 -0.45 -1.06
N LYS A 423 43.41 0.02 -2.30
CA LYS A 423 44.40 0.90 -2.96
C LYS A 423 44.35 2.31 -2.37
N ARG A 424 43.16 2.85 -2.10
CA ARG A 424 42.96 4.17 -1.48
C ARG A 424 43.46 4.21 -0.03
N MET A 425 43.50 3.07 0.66
CA MET A 425 44.05 2.93 2.01
C MET A 425 45.56 2.62 2.05
N LYS A 426 46.27 2.68 0.92
CA LYS A 426 47.73 2.55 0.93
C LYS A 426 48.36 3.83 1.51
N PRO A 427 49.26 3.74 2.51
CA PRO A 427 49.90 4.92 3.07
C PRO A 427 50.87 5.55 2.06
N GLU A 428 50.73 6.86 1.84
CA GLU A 428 51.69 7.68 1.10
C GLU A 428 52.79 8.25 2.03
N PRO A 429 53.98 8.59 1.50
CA PRO A 429 55.06 9.16 2.30
C PRO A 429 54.63 10.50 2.92
N GLY A 430 54.49 10.53 4.26
CA GLY A 430 54.09 11.74 5.02
C GLY A 430 52.88 11.54 5.94
N MET A 431 52.15 10.43 5.83
CA MET A 431 51.03 10.12 6.73
C MET A 431 51.54 9.54 8.07
N VAL A 432 51.66 10.39 9.10
CA VAL A 432 51.85 9.96 10.49
C VAL A 432 50.49 9.92 11.17
N GLY A 433 49.94 8.72 11.37
CA GLY A 433 48.72 8.52 12.16
C GLY A 433 47.71 7.55 11.57
N ALA A 434 48.10 6.30 11.35
CA ALA A 434 47.14 5.21 11.23
C ALA A 434 47.61 4.06 12.13
N ILE A 435 47.07 4.06 13.35
CA ILE A 435 47.20 2.97 14.30
C ILE A 435 46.46 1.76 13.71
N ASP A 436 47.25 0.72 13.47
CA ASP A 436 46.92 -0.71 13.41
C ASP A 436 45.48 -1.13 13.05
N LEU A 437 45.18 -1.14 11.74
CA LEU A 437 44.05 -1.87 11.15
C LEU A 437 44.50 -3.13 10.39
N LYS A 438 45.70 -3.67 10.69
CA LYS A 438 46.19 -4.90 10.04
C LYS A 438 45.45 -6.17 10.46
N ALA A 439 44.60 -6.13 11.48
CA ALA A 439 43.97 -7.33 12.03
C ALA A 439 42.55 -7.66 11.49
N LYS A 440 41.88 -6.80 10.72
CA LYS A 440 40.51 -7.08 10.22
C LYS A 440 40.38 -7.28 8.70
N ALA A 441 41.34 -6.82 7.90
CA ALA A 441 41.29 -6.98 6.44
C ALA A 441 41.94 -8.27 5.93
N ALA A 442 42.84 -8.89 6.71
CA ALA A 442 43.56 -10.10 6.28
C ALA A 442 42.71 -11.38 6.32
N ASN A 443 41.73 -11.48 7.22
CA ASN A 443 40.92 -12.70 7.37
C ASN A 443 39.84 -12.90 6.28
N ASN A 444 39.52 -11.85 5.50
CA ASN A 444 38.58 -11.97 4.37
C ASN A 444 39.30 -12.12 3.01
N PHE A 445 40.63 -12.02 2.97
CA PHE A 445 41.37 -12.06 1.71
C PHE A 445 41.79 -13.50 1.30
N ASP A 446 41.85 -14.43 2.25
CA ASP A 446 42.31 -15.81 2.00
C ASP A 446 41.23 -16.75 1.42
N PHE A 447 39.95 -16.35 1.44
CA PHE A 447 38.89 -17.16 0.83
C PHE A 447 38.75 -16.93 -0.69
N ILE A 448 39.32 -15.85 -1.22
CA ILE A 448 39.08 -15.40 -2.61
C ILE A 448 40.29 -15.67 -3.54
N THR A 449 41.46 -16.04 -2.99
CA THR A 449 42.67 -16.33 -3.77
C THR A 449 42.79 -17.77 -4.24
N GLN A 450 41.83 -18.65 -3.94
CA GLN A 450 41.83 -19.99 -4.54
C GLN A 450 41.58 -19.89 -6.05
N GLY A 451 42.61 -20.24 -6.84
CA GLY A 451 42.69 -20.10 -8.30
C GLY A 451 41.55 -20.72 -9.12
N THR A 452 40.60 -21.40 -8.48
CA THR A 452 39.35 -21.91 -9.04
C THR A 452 38.38 -20.80 -9.42
N VAL A 453 38.26 -19.73 -8.60
CA VAL A 453 37.32 -18.62 -8.86
C VAL A 453 37.83 -17.73 -10.00
N VAL A 454 39.13 -17.43 -10.03
CA VAL A 454 39.75 -16.64 -11.10
C VAL A 454 39.67 -17.36 -12.45
N LYS A 455 39.86 -18.69 -12.48
CA LYS A 455 39.69 -19.50 -13.70
C LYS A 455 38.23 -19.57 -14.15
N ALA A 456 37.28 -19.67 -13.22
CA ALA A 456 35.86 -19.65 -13.52
C ALA A 456 35.41 -18.29 -14.09
N VAL A 457 35.91 -17.19 -13.53
CA VAL A 457 35.65 -15.83 -14.03
C VAL A 457 36.23 -15.64 -15.42
N LYS A 458 37.47 -16.07 -15.68
CA LYS A 458 38.10 -15.96 -17.00
C LYS A 458 37.39 -16.81 -18.06
N ALA A 459 37.00 -18.04 -17.71
CA ALA A 459 36.26 -18.94 -18.62
C ALA A 459 34.84 -18.44 -18.94
N VAL A 460 34.18 -17.72 -18.02
CA VAL A 460 32.86 -17.13 -18.25
C VAL A 460 32.98 -15.83 -19.07
N GLN A 461 34.04 -15.04 -18.84
CA GLN A 461 34.31 -13.80 -19.56
C GLN A 461 34.67 -14.06 -21.04
N ASP A 462 35.55 -15.03 -21.31
CA ASP A 462 35.96 -15.41 -22.68
C ASP A 462 34.79 -16.03 -23.48
N LYS A 463 33.82 -16.65 -22.80
CA LYS A 463 32.68 -17.34 -23.44
C LYS A 463 31.49 -16.42 -23.74
N PHE A 464 31.36 -15.28 -23.07
CA PHE A 464 30.19 -14.40 -23.19
C PHE A 464 30.46 -13.02 -23.79
N LEU A 465 31.67 -12.47 -23.65
CA LEU A 465 31.94 -11.07 -24.02
C LEU A 465 32.92 -10.90 -25.19
N GLY A 466 33.59 -11.98 -25.64
CA GLY A 466 34.63 -11.89 -26.67
C GLY A 466 35.86 -11.10 -26.21
N ASP A 467 36.94 -11.14 -27.00
CA ASP A 467 38.15 -10.35 -26.71
C ASP A 467 37.87 -8.85 -26.89
N LEU A 468 38.26 -8.05 -25.90
CA LEU A 468 38.24 -6.59 -26.00
C LEU A 468 39.25 -6.14 -27.07
N PRO A 469 38.96 -5.06 -27.82
CA PRO A 469 39.95 -4.47 -28.72
C PRO A 469 41.21 -4.05 -27.94
N GLU A 470 42.39 -4.27 -28.52
CA GLU A 470 43.70 -3.95 -27.90
C GLU A 470 43.83 -2.49 -27.46
N ASP A 471 42.99 -1.59 -27.98
CA ASP A 471 42.93 -0.17 -27.65
C ASP A 471 42.48 0.11 -26.20
N ALA A 472 41.84 -0.84 -25.52
CA ALA A 472 41.48 -0.72 -24.10
C ALA A 472 42.61 -1.13 -23.14
N VAL A 473 43.70 -1.74 -23.66
CA VAL A 473 44.82 -2.25 -22.85
C VAL A 473 46.00 -1.27 -22.82
N LYS A 474 46.12 -0.38 -23.81
CA LYS A 474 47.13 0.68 -23.81
C LYS A 474 46.48 2.03 -23.49
N GLY A 475 46.62 2.45 -22.24
CA GLY A 475 46.17 3.77 -21.78
C GLY A 475 46.64 4.89 -22.71
N SER A 476 45.70 5.73 -23.14
CA SER A 476 45.99 6.92 -23.93
C SER A 476 46.73 7.94 -23.07
N TYR A 477 48.05 7.95 -23.22
CA TYR A 477 48.92 9.06 -22.88
C TYR A 477 48.48 10.27 -23.72
N GLN A 478 48.01 11.34 -23.09
CA GLN A 478 48.04 12.68 -23.68
C GLN A 478 49.15 13.46 -23.01
N SER A 479 50.14 13.84 -23.83
CA SER A 479 51.27 14.67 -23.48
C SER A 479 50.85 16.09 -23.09
N GLU A 480 51.57 16.63 -22.11
CA GLU A 480 51.55 18.02 -21.65
C GLU A 480 51.46 19.01 -22.82
N ARG A 481 50.56 20.00 -22.67
CA ARG A 481 50.62 21.24 -23.43
C ARG A 481 50.80 22.39 -22.45
N ASN A 482 51.85 23.16 -22.72
CA ASN A 482 52.30 24.31 -21.95
C ASN A 482 51.22 25.39 -21.82
N VAL A 483 51.29 26.05 -20.66
CA VAL A 483 50.71 27.36 -20.34
C VAL A 483 51.42 28.40 -21.21
N ASP A 484 50.65 29.17 -21.98
CA ASP A 484 50.80 30.63 -22.17
C ASP A 484 49.67 31.12 -23.12
N ASP A 485 49.12 32.29 -22.77
CA ASP A 485 48.15 33.13 -23.51
C ASP A 485 46.70 32.65 -23.69
N ALA A 486 45.82 33.04 -22.76
CA ALA A 486 44.60 33.82 -23.09
C ALA A 486 43.88 34.28 -21.80
N VAL A 487 43.85 35.59 -21.66
CA VAL A 487 43.10 36.38 -20.69
C VAL A 487 41.65 36.55 -21.16
N GLU A 488 40.76 36.80 -20.19
CA GLU A 488 39.45 37.46 -20.26
C GLU A 488 38.14 36.62 -20.27
N HIS A 489 37.51 36.67 -19.08
CA HIS A 489 36.09 36.83 -18.73
C HIS A 489 35.45 35.75 -17.83
N ASN A 490 35.52 36.06 -16.51
CA ASN A 490 34.55 35.75 -15.44
C ASN A 490 33.10 36.02 -15.91
N VAL A 491 32.03 35.41 -15.40
CA VAL A 491 31.64 35.21 -13.98
C VAL A 491 30.65 34.02 -13.89
N SER A 492 30.87 33.13 -12.93
CA SER A 492 29.90 32.19 -12.39
C SER A 492 29.09 32.85 -11.25
N VAL A 493 27.75 32.74 -11.24
CA VAL A 493 26.93 33.09 -10.07
C VAL A 493 26.07 31.88 -9.67
N SER A 494 26.34 31.38 -8.46
CA SER A 494 25.47 30.51 -7.65
C SER A 494 24.36 31.34 -6.96
N PRO A 495 23.14 30.84 -6.76
CA PRO A 495 22.14 31.58 -5.99
C PRO A 495 22.40 31.42 -4.49
N SER A 496 22.90 32.50 -3.86
CA SER A 496 22.92 32.67 -2.40
C SER A 496 21.60 33.27 -1.93
N LEU A 497 21.15 32.85 -0.74
CA LEU A 497 20.04 33.44 0.03
C LEU A 497 20.08 34.98 0.00
N GLU A 498 19.03 35.62 -0.51
CA GLU A 498 18.87 37.08 -0.46
C GLU A 498 18.59 37.53 0.98
N ASP A 499 19.38 38.47 1.48
CA ASP A 499 19.24 39.05 2.81
C ASP A 499 18.08 40.08 2.87
N THR A 500 17.43 40.15 4.03
CA THR A 500 16.14 40.78 4.32
C THR A 500 16.11 42.28 3.97
N GLU A 501 17.24 42.98 4.05
CA GLU A 501 17.35 44.40 3.65
C GLU A 501 17.20 44.61 2.13
N THR A 502 17.58 43.62 1.32
CA THR A 502 17.49 43.69 -0.14
C THR A 502 16.04 43.59 -0.61
N MET A 503 15.25 42.76 0.07
CA MET A 503 13.81 42.69 -0.14
C MET A 503 13.09 43.98 0.27
N LYS A 504 13.49 44.60 1.39
CA LYS A 504 12.92 45.89 1.84
C LYS A 504 13.15 47.01 0.84
N ARG A 505 14.36 47.09 0.24
CA ARG A 505 14.64 48.09 -0.80
C ARG A 505 13.77 47.90 -2.05
N ARG A 506 13.61 46.66 -2.52
CA ARG A 506 12.74 46.36 -3.67
C ARG A 506 11.28 46.68 -3.39
N LEU A 507 10.80 46.41 -2.17
CA LEU A 507 9.43 46.70 -1.77
C LEU A 507 9.14 48.21 -1.77
N ASN A 508 10.07 49.02 -1.24
CA ASN A 508 9.94 50.48 -1.27
C ASN A 508 9.99 51.05 -2.69
N ASP A 509 10.82 50.49 -3.56
CA ASP A 509 10.94 50.90 -4.96
C ASP A 509 9.65 50.62 -5.76
N LEU A 510 8.91 49.55 -5.40
CA LEU A 510 7.60 49.22 -5.98
C LEU A 510 6.46 50.11 -5.46
N ILE A 511 6.55 50.56 -4.21
CA ILE A 511 5.61 51.53 -3.62
C ILE A 511 5.81 52.91 -4.25
N GLU A 512 7.05 53.36 -4.44
CA GLU A 512 7.35 54.67 -5.06
C GLU A 512 6.95 54.73 -6.55
N LYS A 513 6.99 53.59 -7.26
CA LYS A 513 6.52 53.48 -8.65
C LYS A 513 5.01 53.33 -8.78
N GLY A 514 4.27 53.25 -7.66
CA GLY A 514 2.81 53.10 -7.65
C GLY A 514 2.33 51.71 -8.09
N GLU A 515 3.23 50.73 -8.16
CA GLU A 515 2.94 49.34 -8.56
C GLU A 515 2.45 48.50 -7.37
N LEU A 516 2.61 49.00 -6.14
CA LEU A 516 2.11 48.40 -4.91
C LEU A 516 1.22 49.40 -4.14
N ASN A 517 -0.09 49.15 -4.07
CA ASN A 517 -1.04 50.05 -3.39
C ASN A 517 -1.25 49.61 -1.93
N CYS A 518 -0.72 50.37 -0.97
CA CYS A 518 -0.76 50.02 0.46
C CYS A 518 -2.16 50.09 1.10
N THR A 519 -3.19 50.56 0.39
CA THR A 519 -4.57 50.51 0.88
C THR A 519 -5.18 49.10 0.78
N ASP A 520 -4.72 48.28 -0.16
CA ASP A 520 -5.27 46.94 -0.41
C ASP A 520 -4.50 45.82 0.33
N ASN A 521 -3.28 46.09 0.82
CA ASN A 521 -2.44 45.12 1.54
C ASN A 521 -1.64 45.76 2.71
N PRO A 522 -2.31 46.10 3.83
CA PRO A 522 -1.67 46.79 4.96
C PRO A 522 -0.61 45.96 5.70
N GLU A 523 -0.66 44.62 5.60
CA GLU A 523 0.33 43.73 6.24
C GLU A 523 1.66 43.63 5.46
N LEU A 524 1.64 43.89 4.15
CA LEU A 524 2.86 43.87 3.31
C LEU A 524 3.67 45.17 3.44
N CYS A 525 3.02 46.32 3.62
CA CYS A 525 3.70 47.60 3.80
C CYS A 525 4.23 47.82 5.25
N GLY A 526 4.04 46.84 6.14
CA GLY A 526 4.43 46.91 7.56
C GLY A 526 5.73 46.18 7.95
N LEU A 527 6.54 45.75 6.97
CA LEU A 527 7.78 44.98 7.19
C LEU A 527 9.06 45.82 7.33
#